data_AF-A0A150QRB6-F1
#
_entry.id   AF-A0A150QRB6-F1
#
_cell.length_a   1.000
_cell.length_b   1.000
_cell.length_c   1.000
_cell.angle_alpha   90.00
_cell.angle_beta   90.00
_cell.angle_gamma   90.00
#
_symmetry.space_group_name_H-M   'P 1'
#
loop_
_entity.id
_entity.type
_entity.pdbx_description
1 polymer ?
#
loop_
_entity_poly.entity_id
_entity_poly.type
_entity_poly.pdbx_seq_one_letter_code
_entity_poly.pdbx_strand_id
1 'polypeptide(L)'
;MTPTGSGGAGGEDGASATGGGGDGGGALVSCGGSLGDTCTETEHCELREPGAEVCDERAIGVCVARPRVEECPEDCPGVCGCDQRVHCNECLARAAGVRASKDTSCSSGEYVVGVNDRVYVHSADLEANRCLTLSLAWPTESDPRFTGVELPEHWALVDVMLTGEMRDCTAPRTPDDDGLHVVTGATGALSWESEPNTGIPCVIDMDVTLALEGEPGTYHVKATGVVVDNTCLL
;
A
#
# COMPACT_ATOMS: atom_id res chain seq x y z
N MET A 1 -31.07 51.37 17.07
CA MET A 1 -32.09 50.37 17.46
C MET A 1 -33.13 50.31 16.36
N THR A 2 -33.08 49.25 15.56
CA THR A 2 -34.14 48.77 14.67
C THR A 2 -33.82 47.30 14.41
N PRO A 3 -34.63 46.35 14.90
CA PRO A 3 -34.56 44.96 14.48
C PRO A 3 -35.44 44.78 13.24
N THR A 4 -35.22 43.69 12.49
CA THR A 4 -36.22 42.66 12.13
C THR A 4 -35.62 41.82 11.00
N GLY A 5 -35.46 40.52 11.27
CA GLY A 5 -35.03 39.52 10.31
C GLY A 5 -36.18 38.89 9.53
N SER A 6 -35.81 38.20 8.46
CA SER A 6 -36.50 37.11 7.75
C SER A 6 -35.45 36.54 6.78
N GLY A 7 -35.19 35.26 6.59
CA GLY A 7 -35.91 34.03 6.90
C GLY A 7 -36.08 33.21 5.62
N GLY A 8 -35.34 32.09 5.48
CA GLY A 8 -35.54 31.03 4.47
C GLY A 8 -34.81 31.22 3.13
N ALA A 9 -34.34 30.20 2.42
CA ALA A 9 -34.29 28.76 2.63
C ALA A 9 -33.18 28.17 1.72
N GLY A 10 -32.54 27.08 2.17
CA GLY A 10 -31.59 26.30 1.40
C GLY A 10 -32.26 25.45 0.31
N GLY A 11 -31.50 25.16 -0.73
CA GLY A 11 -31.79 24.13 -1.73
C GLY A 11 -30.52 23.32 -1.93
N GLU A 12 -30.50 22.12 -1.38
CA GLU A 12 -29.49 21.08 -1.61
C GLU A 12 -30.05 20.19 -2.73
N ASP A 13 -29.42 20.23 -3.90
CA ASP A 13 -29.74 19.30 -4.98
C ASP A 13 -29.05 17.96 -4.69
N GLY A 14 -29.75 17.11 -3.93
CA GLY A 14 -29.43 15.71 -3.77
C GLY A 14 -29.82 14.92 -5.01
N ALA A 15 -28.84 14.59 -5.86
CA ALA A 15 -29.01 13.59 -6.90
C ALA A 15 -28.81 12.19 -6.29
N SER A 16 -29.92 11.61 -5.86
CA SER A 16 -30.06 10.20 -5.51
C SER A 16 -29.92 9.36 -6.79
N ALA A 17 -28.82 8.62 -6.94
CA ALA A 17 -28.68 7.62 -7.99
C ALA A 17 -29.07 6.25 -7.42
N THR A 18 -30.33 5.88 -7.65
CA THR A 18 -30.81 4.51 -7.49
C THR A 18 -30.23 3.63 -8.59
N GLY A 19 -29.61 2.51 -8.20
CA GLY A 19 -29.07 1.52 -9.11
C GLY A 19 -30.13 0.88 -10.01
N GLY A 20 -29.68 0.50 -11.20
CA GLY A 20 -30.42 -0.31 -12.17
C GLY A 20 -29.54 -0.63 -13.36
N GLY A 21 -29.18 -1.90 -13.52
CA GLY A 21 -28.41 -2.38 -14.67
C GLY A 21 -29.14 -2.12 -15.99
N GLY A 22 -28.35 -1.77 -17.01
CA GLY A 22 -28.83 -1.61 -18.38
C GLY A 22 -27.65 -1.40 -19.34
N ASP A 23 -27.50 -2.33 -20.27
CA ASP A 23 -26.77 -2.12 -21.53
C ASP A 23 -27.26 -0.84 -22.20
N GLY A 24 -26.35 0.09 -22.49
CA GLY A 24 -26.69 1.28 -23.27
C GLY A 24 -25.63 2.37 -23.23
N GLY A 25 -24.71 2.36 -24.21
CA GLY A 25 -24.11 3.54 -24.88
C GLY A 25 -23.95 4.87 -24.14
N GLY A 26 -23.63 4.87 -22.84
CA GLY A 26 -23.25 6.05 -22.09
C GLY A 26 -21.83 6.47 -22.46
N ALA A 27 -21.58 7.77 -22.53
CA ALA A 27 -20.22 8.27 -22.70
C ALA A 27 -19.34 7.72 -21.56
N LEU A 28 -18.22 7.08 -21.91
CA LEU A 28 -17.27 6.56 -20.93
C LEU A 28 -16.84 7.68 -19.96
N VAL A 29 -17.01 7.44 -18.66
CA VAL A 29 -16.59 8.37 -17.62
C VAL A 29 -15.07 8.48 -17.65
N SER A 30 -14.54 9.70 -17.70
CA SER A 30 -13.10 9.94 -17.65
C SER A 30 -12.61 9.93 -16.21
N CYS A 31 -11.43 9.38 -15.98
CA CYS A 31 -10.82 9.20 -14.66
C CYS A 31 -9.31 9.51 -14.71
N GLY A 32 -8.71 9.67 -13.54
CA GLY A 32 -7.29 10.03 -13.40
C GLY A 32 -7.01 11.48 -13.80
N GLY A 33 -5.74 11.87 -13.88
CA GLY A 33 -5.40 13.25 -14.17
C GLY A 33 -5.84 14.19 -13.05
N SER A 34 -6.18 15.42 -13.43
CA SER A 34 -6.78 16.38 -12.50
C SER A 34 -8.21 16.04 -12.08
N LEU A 35 -8.82 14.97 -12.62
CA LEU A 35 -10.14 14.52 -12.22
C LEU A 35 -10.10 13.61 -10.98
N GLY A 36 -8.95 13.01 -10.67
CA GLY A 36 -8.79 12.05 -9.58
C GLY A 36 -9.53 10.73 -9.85
N ASP A 37 -9.85 10.01 -8.78
CA ASP A 37 -10.64 8.78 -8.87
C ASP A 37 -12.14 9.12 -8.98
N THR A 38 -12.66 9.01 -10.20
CA THR A 38 -14.07 9.25 -10.53
C THR A 38 -14.84 7.95 -10.79
N CYS A 39 -14.15 6.81 -10.71
CA CYS A 39 -14.77 5.52 -10.98
C CYS A 39 -15.55 5.03 -9.77
N THR A 40 -16.61 4.26 -10.02
CA THR A 40 -17.37 3.63 -8.94
C THR A 40 -16.57 2.49 -8.31
N GLU A 41 -17.01 1.99 -7.14
CA GLU A 41 -16.40 0.84 -6.47
C GLU A 41 -16.38 -0.44 -7.34
N THR A 42 -17.22 -0.51 -8.38
CA THR A 42 -17.30 -1.62 -9.32
C THR A 42 -16.51 -1.39 -10.62
N GLU A 43 -15.81 -0.27 -10.74
CA GLU A 43 -15.07 0.15 -11.93
C GLU A 43 -13.61 0.45 -11.58
N HIS A 44 -12.74 0.35 -12.57
CA HIS A 44 -11.34 0.77 -12.47
C HIS A 44 -10.99 1.71 -13.62
N CYS A 45 -9.99 2.55 -13.40
CA CYS A 45 -9.54 3.51 -14.38
C CYS A 45 -8.53 2.87 -15.36
N GLU A 46 -8.98 2.57 -16.58
CA GLU A 46 -8.14 2.03 -17.67
C GLU A 46 -7.56 3.17 -18.50
N LEU A 47 -6.22 3.21 -18.61
CA LEU A 47 -5.52 4.29 -19.31
C LEU A 47 -5.76 4.22 -20.82
N ARG A 48 -5.98 5.40 -21.44
CA ARG A 48 -6.21 5.49 -22.89
C ARG A 48 -4.95 5.52 -23.73
N GLU A 49 -3.89 6.10 -23.18
CA GLU A 49 -2.66 6.39 -23.92
C GLU A 49 -1.67 5.22 -23.84
N PRO A 50 -1.34 4.57 -24.97
CA PRO A 50 -0.29 3.56 -25.00
C PRO A 50 1.04 4.18 -24.58
N GLY A 51 1.65 3.64 -23.53
CA GLY A 51 2.95 4.12 -23.03
C GLY A 51 2.87 5.24 -21.99
N ALA A 52 1.67 5.63 -21.54
CA ALA A 52 1.54 6.39 -20.30
C ALA A 52 2.22 5.64 -19.14
N GLU A 53 2.82 6.39 -18.22
CA GLU A 53 3.34 5.83 -16.99
C GLU A 53 2.16 5.32 -16.15
N VAL A 54 2.15 4.02 -15.88
CA VAL A 54 0.92 3.32 -15.48
C VAL A 54 0.42 3.74 -14.09
N CYS A 55 1.34 4.21 -13.24
CA CYS A 55 1.07 4.69 -11.90
C CYS A 55 1.20 6.22 -11.77
N ASP A 56 1.32 6.96 -12.88
CA ASP A 56 1.24 8.42 -12.82
C ASP A 56 -0.21 8.83 -12.51
N GLU A 57 -0.40 9.52 -11.39
CA GLU A 57 -1.69 10.09 -10.99
C GLU A 57 -2.25 11.06 -12.03
N ARG A 58 -1.38 11.66 -12.86
CA ARG A 58 -1.78 12.56 -13.94
C ARG A 58 -2.27 11.82 -15.19
N ALA A 59 -2.09 10.50 -15.27
CA ALA A 59 -2.53 9.73 -16.41
C ALA A 59 -4.06 9.71 -16.50
N ILE A 60 -4.59 9.99 -17.69
CA ILE A 60 -6.03 10.04 -17.93
C ILE A 60 -6.49 8.71 -18.54
N GLY A 61 -7.61 8.21 -18.03
CA GLY A 61 -8.24 6.96 -18.47
C GLY A 61 -9.74 7.06 -18.62
N VAL A 62 -10.36 5.89 -18.71
CA VAL A 62 -11.81 5.69 -18.67
C VAL A 62 -12.18 4.67 -17.61
N CYS A 63 -13.29 4.91 -16.94
CA CYS A 63 -13.86 3.92 -16.05
C CYS A 63 -14.41 2.76 -16.88
N VAL A 64 -13.93 1.56 -16.56
CA VAL A 64 -14.41 0.29 -17.12
C VAL A 64 -14.71 -0.65 -15.97
N ALA A 65 -15.63 -1.60 -16.19
CA ALA A 65 -16.01 -2.57 -15.17
C ALA A 65 -14.78 -3.34 -14.65
N ARG A 66 -14.72 -3.54 -13.33
CA ARG A 66 -13.74 -4.45 -12.72
C ARG A 66 -14.06 -5.89 -13.16
N PRO A 67 -13.05 -6.70 -13.50
CA PRO A 67 -13.26 -8.13 -13.68
C PRO A 67 -13.71 -8.76 -12.36
N ARG A 68 -14.50 -9.84 -12.42
CA ARG A 68 -14.82 -10.59 -11.21
C ARG A 68 -13.64 -11.46 -10.81
N VAL A 69 -13.43 -11.63 -9.50
CA VAL A 69 -12.30 -12.42 -8.98
C VAL A 69 -12.35 -13.86 -9.48
N GLU A 70 -13.55 -14.46 -9.56
CA GLU A 70 -13.76 -15.81 -10.06
C GLU A 70 -13.51 -15.98 -11.57
N GLU A 71 -13.38 -14.88 -12.31
CA GLU A 71 -13.06 -14.88 -13.75
C GLU A 71 -11.55 -14.68 -13.98
N CYS A 72 -10.79 -14.33 -12.93
CA CYS A 72 -9.35 -14.16 -13.03
C CYS A 72 -8.62 -15.51 -13.01
N PRO A 73 -7.51 -15.63 -13.76
CA PRO A 73 -6.64 -16.79 -13.66
C PRO A 73 -6.12 -17.02 -12.23
N GLU A 74 -5.98 -18.28 -11.84
CA GLU A 74 -5.47 -18.67 -10.52
C GLU A 74 -3.93 -18.66 -10.42
N ASP A 75 -3.21 -18.48 -11.55
CA ASP A 75 -1.76 -18.35 -11.50
C ASP A 75 -1.37 -17.06 -10.75
N CYS A 76 -0.32 -17.19 -9.93
CA CYS A 76 0.19 -16.12 -9.10
C CYS A 76 1.65 -15.80 -9.47
N PRO A 77 1.93 -15.31 -10.70
CA PRO A 77 3.26 -14.85 -11.09
C PRO A 77 3.73 -13.61 -10.31
N GLY A 78 2.82 -12.88 -9.66
CA GLY A 78 3.12 -11.68 -8.89
C GLY A 78 3.27 -10.45 -9.78
N VAL A 79 2.54 -9.39 -9.45
CA VAL A 79 2.69 -8.06 -10.03
C VAL A 79 2.63 -7.04 -8.89
N CYS A 80 3.40 -5.96 -8.99
CA CYS A 80 3.22 -4.83 -8.10
C CYS A 80 2.04 -3.99 -8.61
N GLY A 81 1.15 -3.57 -7.71
CA GLY A 81 0.10 -2.60 -8.01
C GLY A 81 0.60 -1.17 -7.83
N CYS A 82 -0.11 -0.20 -8.40
CA CYS A 82 0.12 1.22 -8.12
C CYS A 82 -0.23 1.61 -6.66
N ASP A 83 -0.90 0.71 -5.93
CA ASP A 83 -1.13 0.77 -4.48
C ASP A 83 0.08 0.25 -3.67
N GLN A 84 1.21 -0.04 -4.34
CA GLN A 84 2.44 -0.57 -3.76
C GLN A 84 2.31 -1.98 -3.15
N ARG A 85 1.20 -2.69 -3.42
CA ARG A 85 0.99 -4.06 -2.93
C ARG A 85 1.28 -5.09 -4.01
N VAL A 86 1.64 -6.30 -3.59
CA VAL A 86 1.69 -7.43 -4.50
C VAL A 86 0.28 -7.92 -4.78
N HIS A 87 -0.04 -8.09 -6.05
CA HIS A 87 -1.22 -8.79 -6.54
C HIS A 87 -0.75 -10.05 -7.27
N CYS A 88 -1.49 -11.16 -7.17
CA CYS A 88 -1.06 -12.42 -7.79
C CYS A 88 -0.91 -12.29 -9.32
N ASN A 89 -1.75 -11.49 -9.96
CA ASN A 89 -1.67 -11.18 -11.38
C ASN A 89 -2.39 -9.86 -11.69
N GLU A 90 -2.26 -9.37 -12.93
CA GLU A 90 -2.88 -8.13 -13.38
C GLU A 90 -4.42 -8.16 -13.32
N CYS A 91 -5.05 -9.31 -13.55
CA CYS A 91 -6.50 -9.42 -13.44
C CYS A 91 -6.97 -9.17 -12.01
N LEU A 92 -6.30 -9.77 -11.02
CA LEU A 92 -6.62 -9.58 -9.60
C LEU A 92 -6.34 -8.15 -9.14
N ALA A 93 -5.28 -7.50 -9.64
CA ALA A 93 -5.06 -6.07 -9.42
C ALA A 93 -6.25 -5.23 -9.93
N ARG A 94 -6.68 -5.47 -11.18
CA ARG A 94 -7.83 -4.76 -11.77
C ARG A 94 -9.15 -5.08 -11.04
N ALA A 95 -9.33 -6.30 -10.55
CA ALA A 95 -10.47 -6.68 -9.72
C ALA A 95 -10.49 -5.90 -8.39
N ALA A 96 -9.31 -5.58 -7.83
CA ALA A 96 -9.15 -4.68 -6.69
C ALA A 96 -9.29 -3.19 -7.05
N GLY A 97 -9.42 -2.84 -8.34
CA GLY A 97 -9.47 -1.45 -8.81
C GLY A 97 -8.10 -0.82 -9.09
N VAL A 98 -7.04 -1.62 -9.01
CA VAL A 98 -5.66 -1.19 -9.05
C VAL A 98 -5.04 -1.52 -10.40
N ARG A 99 -4.21 -0.60 -10.93
CA ARG A 99 -3.40 -0.88 -12.12
C ARG A 99 -2.12 -1.58 -11.71
N ALA A 100 -1.70 -2.57 -12.50
CA ALA A 100 -0.39 -3.20 -12.32
C ALA A 100 0.72 -2.23 -12.73
N SER A 101 1.66 -1.98 -11.83
CA SER A 101 2.93 -1.30 -12.07
C SER A 101 3.86 -2.16 -12.93
N LYS A 102 4.87 -1.51 -13.51
CA LYS A 102 6.01 -2.18 -14.17
C LYS A 102 7.16 -2.47 -13.20
N ASP A 103 7.03 -2.04 -11.95
CA ASP A 103 8.06 -2.25 -10.95
C ASP A 103 8.23 -3.74 -10.62
N THR A 104 9.48 -4.14 -10.43
CA THR A 104 9.85 -5.50 -10.03
C THR A 104 9.95 -5.68 -8.51
N SER A 105 9.74 -4.58 -7.77
CA SER A 105 9.69 -4.57 -6.31
C SER A 105 8.69 -3.53 -5.84
N CYS A 106 7.99 -3.83 -4.76
CA CYS A 106 7.06 -2.91 -4.12
C CYS A 106 7.02 -3.16 -2.62
N SER A 107 6.66 -2.12 -1.88
CA SER A 107 6.62 -2.16 -0.42
C SER A 107 5.33 -1.57 0.09
N SER A 108 4.69 -2.26 1.03
CA SER A 108 3.44 -1.84 1.67
C SER A 108 3.57 -1.90 3.19
N GLY A 109 2.92 -0.99 3.90
CA GLY A 109 2.89 -0.96 5.35
C GLY A 109 1.53 -1.36 5.89
N GLU A 110 1.49 -2.04 7.03
CA GLU A 110 0.26 -2.32 7.76
C GLU A 110 0.45 -2.07 9.25
N TYR A 111 -0.47 -1.31 9.85
CA TYR A 111 -0.54 -1.11 11.28
C TYR A 111 -1.48 -2.09 11.97
N VAL A 112 -0.99 -2.69 13.06
CA VAL A 112 -1.73 -3.65 13.88
C VAL A 112 -1.68 -3.20 15.33
N VAL A 113 -2.87 -2.99 15.90
CA VAL A 113 -3.05 -2.66 17.32
C VAL A 113 -2.84 -3.92 18.16
N GLY A 114 -1.98 -3.84 19.17
CA GLY A 114 -1.62 -4.97 20.02
C GLY A 114 -1.28 -4.56 21.45
N VAL A 115 -0.68 -5.48 22.21
CA VAL A 115 -0.09 -5.14 23.53
C VAL A 115 1.07 -4.17 23.36
N ASN A 116 1.84 -4.38 22.29
CA ASN A 116 2.67 -3.37 21.67
C ASN A 116 2.04 -3.10 20.30
N ASP A 117 1.95 -1.84 19.93
CA ASP A 117 1.55 -1.46 18.58
C ASP A 117 2.64 -1.90 17.61
N ARG A 118 2.23 -2.41 16.45
CA ARG A 118 3.15 -2.93 15.44
C ARG A 118 2.87 -2.31 14.09
N VAL A 119 3.95 -2.05 13.35
CA VAL A 119 3.89 -1.82 11.92
C VAL A 119 4.67 -2.93 11.24
N TYR A 120 4.03 -3.59 10.29
CA TYR A 120 4.68 -4.52 9.38
C TYR A 120 4.92 -3.82 8.07
N VAL A 121 6.17 -3.81 7.63
CA VAL A 121 6.52 -3.30 6.32
C VAL A 121 6.94 -4.48 5.46
N HIS A 122 6.10 -4.82 4.49
CA HIS A 122 6.36 -5.85 3.51
C HIS A 122 7.15 -5.24 2.36
N SER A 123 8.17 -5.94 1.88
CA SER A 123 8.94 -5.59 0.69
C SER A 123 9.10 -6.83 -0.16
N ALA A 124 8.47 -6.80 -1.34
CA ALA A 124 8.49 -7.90 -2.28
C ALA A 124 9.55 -7.69 -3.34
N ASP A 125 10.27 -8.77 -3.67
CA ASP A 125 11.12 -8.88 -4.84
C ASP A 125 10.50 -9.91 -5.78
N LEU A 126 9.91 -9.44 -6.88
CA LEU A 126 9.21 -10.31 -7.84
C LEU A 126 10.17 -11.14 -8.68
N GLU A 127 11.38 -10.62 -8.95
CA GLU A 127 12.38 -11.33 -9.75
C GLU A 127 13.02 -12.47 -8.96
N ALA A 128 13.32 -12.23 -7.68
CA ALA A 128 13.84 -13.24 -6.78
C ALA A 128 12.76 -14.16 -6.20
N ASN A 129 11.47 -13.83 -6.42
CA ASN A 129 10.33 -14.48 -5.79
C ASN A 129 10.46 -14.52 -4.25
N ARG A 130 10.68 -13.36 -3.62
CA ARG A 130 10.91 -13.27 -2.18
C ARG A 130 10.01 -12.23 -1.53
N CYS A 131 9.69 -12.46 -0.26
CA CYS A 131 9.00 -11.50 0.59
C CYS A 131 9.83 -11.26 1.85
N LEU A 132 10.27 -10.01 2.05
CA LEU A 132 10.88 -9.55 3.27
C LEU A 132 9.86 -8.77 4.08
N THR A 133 9.75 -9.03 5.38
CA THR A 133 8.88 -8.28 6.29
C THR A 133 9.72 -7.71 7.43
N LEU A 134 9.68 -6.39 7.59
CA LEU A 134 10.24 -5.68 8.74
C LEU A 134 9.13 -5.51 9.78
N SER A 135 9.39 -5.88 11.03
CA SER A 135 8.47 -5.60 12.14
C SER A 135 9.00 -4.46 12.99
N LEU A 136 8.25 -3.36 12.99
CA LEU A 136 8.47 -2.23 13.89
C LEU A 136 7.51 -2.36 15.08
N ALA A 137 7.96 -1.98 16.27
CA ALA A 137 7.13 -2.02 17.47
C ALA A 137 7.25 -0.74 18.32
N TRP A 138 6.14 -0.39 18.96
CA TRP A 138 6.03 0.70 19.93
C TRP A 138 5.15 0.29 21.14
N PRO A 139 5.47 0.74 22.36
CA PRO A 139 6.72 1.38 22.78
C PRO A 139 7.80 0.32 23.04
N THR A 140 8.97 0.45 22.44
CA THR A 140 10.09 -0.46 22.74
C THR A 140 11.45 0.18 22.46
N GLU A 141 12.50 -0.37 23.07
CA GLU A 141 13.88 0.01 22.77
C GLU A 141 14.44 -0.93 21.69
N SER A 142 15.25 -0.39 20.78
CA SER A 142 15.90 -1.20 19.76
C SER A 142 16.84 -2.22 20.37
N ASP A 143 16.70 -3.48 19.93
CA ASP A 143 17.68 -4.52 20.20
C ASP A 143 19.06 -4.07 19.68
N PRO A 144 20.17 -4.34 20.41
CA PRO A 144 21.53 -4.00 19.97
C PRO A 144 21.87 -4.39 18.52
N ARG A 145 21.24 -5.45 17.98
CA ARG A 145 21.40 -5.92 16.60
C ARG A 145 20.96 -4.90 15.55
N PHE A 146 20.06 -3.98 15.91
CA PHE A 146 19.53 -2.95 15.03
C PHE A 146 20.12 -1.56 15.28
N THR A 147 21.14 -1.44 16.13
CA THR A 147 21.76 -0.13 16.49
C THR A 147 22.39 0.62 15.32
N GLY A 148 22.66 -0.05 14.18
CA GLY A 148 23.12 0.60 12.95
C GLY A 148 21.99 1.20 12.10
N VAL A 149 20.72 1.00 12.48
CA VAL A 149 19.56 1.54 11.78
C VAL A 149 19.03 2.74 12.54
N GLU A 150 19.03 3.90 11.89
CA GLU A 150 18.44 5.13 12.43
C GLU A 150 16.91 5.08 12.30
N LEU A 151 16.22 5.36 13.41
CA LEU A 151 14.76 5.30 13.54
C LEU A 151 14.27 6.47 14.41
N PRO A 152 13.08 7.04 14.17
CA PRO A 152 12.42 7.97 15.07
C PRO A 152 12.26 7.41 16.49
N GLU A 153 12.25 8.31 17.49
CA GLU A 153 12.20 7.92 18.90
C GLU A 153 11.00 7.03 19.23
N HIS A 154 11.21 6.12 20.21
CA HIS A 154 10.22 5.19 20.78
C HIS A 154 9.79 4.01 19.89
N TRP A 155 10.20 3.98 18.63
CA TRP A 155 10.01 2.85 17.73
C TRP A 155 11.31 2.06 17.60
N ALA A 156 11.17 0.74 17.46
CA ALA A 156 12.27 -0.13 17.12
C ALA A 156 11.93 -1.08 16.00
N LEU A 157 12.91 -1.39 15.15
CA LEU A 157 12.93 -2.63 14.39
C LEU A 157 13.21 -3.77 15.36
N VAL A 158 12.28 -4.72 15.45
CA VAL A 158 12.36 -5.83 16.41
C VAL A 158 12.62 -7.18 15.76
N ASP A 159 12.08 -7.39 14.55
CA ASP A 159 12.15 -8.66 13.85
C ASP A 159 12.23 -8.45 12.33
N VAL A 160 12.84 -9.41 11.65
CA VAL A 160 12.87 -9.50 10.19
C VAL A 160 12.50 -10.92 9.77
N MET A 161 11.53 -11.04 8.88
CA MET A 161 11.13 -12.30 8.26
C MET A 161 11.49 -12.26 6.77
N LEU A 162 12.01 -13.36 6.23
CA LEU A 162 12.28 -13.52 4.81
C LEU A 162 11.76 -14.88 4.35
N THR A 163 10.82 -14.86 3.42
CA THR A 163 10.27 -16.08 2.81
C THR A 163 10.69 -16.19 1.35
N GLY A 164 10.63 -17.42 0.84
CA GLY A 164 10.98 -17.77 -0.54
C GLY A 164 9.84 -17.63 -1.53
N GLU A 165 8.77 -16.90 -1.18
CA GLU A 165 7.64 -16.65 -2.07
C GLU A 165 7.14 -15.20 -1.92
N MET A 166 7.11 -14.44 -3.03
CA MET A 166 6.64 -13.05 -3.03
C MET A 166 5.16 -12.91 -2.62
N ARG A 167 4.36 -13.96 -2.83
CA ARG A 167 2.95 -14.01 -2.43
C ARG A 167 2.76 -13.93 -0.92
N ASP A 168 3.81 -14.18 -0.13
CA ASP A 168 3.72 -14.01 1.31
C ASP A 168 3.59 -12.53 1.71
N CYS A 169 3.86 -11.61 0.79
CA CYS A 169 3.63 -10.17 0.95
C CYS A 169 2.20 -9.74 0.55
N THR A 170 1.32 -10.64 0.08
CA THR A 170 -0.03 -10.24 -0.39
C THR A 170 -1.06 -10.15 0.74
N ALA A 171 -0.72 -10.59 1.95
CA ALA A 171 -1.63 -10.63 3.08
C ALA A 171 -0.93 -10.18 4.37
N PRO A 172 -1.68 -9.63 5.34
CA PRO A 172 -1.21 -9.38 6.69
C PRO A 172 -0.54 -10.62 7.26
N ARG A 173 0.80 -10.64 7.28
CA ARG A 173 1.56 -11.68 7.96
C ARG A 173 2.29 -11.06 9.13
N THR A 174 1.86 -11.44 10.32
CA THR A 174 2.74 -11.38 11.48
C THR A 174 3.87 -12.37 11.23
N PRO A 175 5.14 -12.02 11.48
CA PRO A 175 6.21 -13.00 11.54
C PRO A 175 5.79 -14.15 12.46
N ASP A 176 5.59 -15.33 11.90
CA ASP A 176 5.52 -16.56 12.68
C ASP A 176 6.96 -17.10 12.84
N ASP A 177 7.12 -18.17 13.60
CA ASP A 177 8.45 -18.77 13.82
C ASP A 177 9.05 -19.30 12.49
N ASP A 178 8.20 -19.62 11.49
CA ASP A 178 8.58 -20.19 10.20
C ASP A 178 8.98 -19.09 9.20
N GLY A 179 10.22 -18.61 9.32
CA GLY A 179 10.79 -17.61 8.41
C GLY A 179 11.36 -16.41 9.14
N LEU A 180 11.32 -16.38 10.47
CA LEU A 180 12.07 -15.42 11.27
C LEU A 180 13.57 -15.63 11.06
N HIS A 181 14.26 -14.62 10.53
CA HIS A 181 15.71 -14.69 10.35
C HIS A 181 16.43 -13.99 11.48
N VAL A 182 17.52 -14.58 11.93
CA VAL A 182 18.43 -13.92 12.86
C VAL A 182 19.19 -12.84 12.09
N VAL A 183 18.90 -11.58 12.41
CA VAL A 183 19.65 -10.45 11.85
C VAL A 183 21.03 -10.40 12.50
N THR A 184 22.07 -10.52 11.67
CA THR A 184 23.48 -10.53 12.09
C THR A 184 24.16 -9.16 11.90
N GLY A 185 23.53 -8.28 11.12
CA GLY A 185 23.90 -6.88 10.99
C GLY A 185 22.81 -6.10 10.27
N ALA A 186 22.60 -4.84 10.68
CA ALA A 186 21.65 -3.95 10.03
C ALA A 186 22.22 -2.53 10.02
N THR A 187 22.11 -1.85 8.89
CA THR A 187 22.53 -0.46 8.73
C THR A 187 21.56 0.31 7.87
N GLY A 188 21.39 1.61 8.10
CA GLY A 188 20.57 2.47 7.24
C GLY A 188 19.66 3.36 8.05
N ALA A 189 18.54 3.76 7.45
CA ALA A 189 17.56 4.61 8.09
C ALA A 189 16.13 4.25 7.68
N LEU A 190 15.20 4.42 8.62
CA LEU A 190 13.79 4.60 8.33
C LEU A 190 13.34 5.95 8.90
N SER A 191 12.43 6.60 8.19
CA SER A 191 11.77 7.82 8.63
C SER A 191 10.32 7.79 8.22
N TRP A 192 9.46 8.55 8.89
CA TRP A 192 8.06 8.61 8.49
C TRP A 192 7.41 9.94 8.83
N GLU A 193 6.38 10.25 8.06
CA GLU A 193 5.33 11.17 8.47
C GLU A 193 4.43 10.43 9.47
N SER A 194 4.06 11.08 10.58
CA SER A 194 3.25 10.48 11.64
C SER A 194 1.93 11.19 11.84
N GLU A 195 0.94 10.46 12.36
CA GLU A 195 -0.29 11.08 12.86
C GLU A 195 0.01 12.14 13.93
N PRO A 196 -0.71 13.29 13.91
CA PRO A 196 -0.52 14.33 14.91
C PRO A 196 -0.74 13.79 16.33
N ASN A 197 0.29 13.93 17.17
CA ASN A 197 0.30 13.61 18.61
C ASN A 197 0.28 12.12 18.98
N THR A 198 0.30 11.17 18.04
CA THR A 198 0.38 9.74 18.36
C THR A 198 1.75 9.14 18.02
N GLY A 199 2.46 9.71 17.04
CA GLY A 199 3.75 9.18 16.57
C GLY A 199 3.61 7.88 15.76
N ILE A 200 2.38 7.49 15.40
CA ILE A 200 2.09 6.33 14.55
C ILE A 200 2.50 6.67 13.10
N PRO A 201 3.31 5.83 12.43
CA PRO A 201 3.73 6.05 11.04
C PRO A 201 2.54 6.04 10.07
N CYS A 202 2.43 7.06 9.23
CA CYS A 202 1.50 7.15 8.09
C CYS A 202 2.15 6.73 6.79
N VAL A 203 3.33 7.30 6.54
CA VAL A 203 4.06 7.20 5.29
C VAL A 203 5.52 6.98 5.63
N ILE A 204 6.06 5.83 5.25
CA ILE A 204 7.41 5.41 5.59
C ILE A 204 8.33 5.57 4.38
N ASP A 205 9.48 6.19 4.64
CA ASP A 205 10.65 6.14 3.78
C ASP A 205 11.69 5.23 4.43
N MET A 206 12.31 4.37 3.64
CA MET A 206 13.33 3.44 4.13
C MET A 206 14.46 3.25 3.13
N ASP A 207 15.68 3.18 3.66
CA ASP A 207 16.88 2.77 2.96
C ASP A 207 17.72 1.96 3.95
N VAL A 208 17.53 0.64 3.95
CA VAL A 208 18.08 -0.28 4.95
C VAL A 208 18.82 -1.41 4.27
N THR A 209 19.97 -1.78 4.83
CA THR A 209 20.74 -2.96 4.45
C THR A 209 20.77 -3.94 5.61
N LEU A 210 20.43 -5.20 5.34
CA LEU A 210 20.31 -6.27 6.34
C LEU A 210 21.23 -7.44 5.97
N ALA A 211 21.96 -7.96 6.94
CA ALA A 211 22.67 -9.23 6.86
C ALA A 211 21.90 -10.26 7.68
N LEU A 212 21.42 -11.33 7.04
CA LEU A 212 20.60 -12.37 7.66
C LEU A 212 21.44 -13.64 7.83
N GLU A 213 21.35 -14.28 9.00
CA GLU A 213 22.03 -15.54 9.25
C GLU A 213 21.58 -16.60 8.24
N GLY A 214 22.54 -17.33 7.65
CA GLY A 214 22.25 -18.38 6.68
C GLY A 214 22.01 -17.91 5.24
N GLU A 215 21.81 -16.61 5.01
CA GLU A 215 21.64 -16.06 3.66
C GLU A 215 22.97 -15.57 3.05
N PRO A 216 23.22 -15.83 1.77
CA PRO A 216 24.41 -15.33 1.09
C PRO A 216 24.27 -13.84 0.79
N GLY A 217 24.93 -12.99 1.58
CA GLY A 217 25.09 -11.56 1.31
C GLY A 217 24.17 -10.66 2.13
N THR A 218 23.87 -9.49 1.58
CA THR A 218 23.05 -8.46 2.24
C THR A 218 21.80 -8.14 1.42
N TYR A 219 20.69 -7.95 2.11
CA TYR A 219 19.43 -7.50 1.53
C TYR A 219 19.34 -5.99 1.63
N HIS A 220 19.16 -5.33 0.49
CA HIS A 220 18.95 -3.89 0.44
C HIS A 220 17.48 -3.62 0.17
N VAL A 221 16.86 -2.86 1.08
CA VAL A 221 15.45 -2.46 1.00
C VAL A 221 15.41 -0.97 0.87
N LYS A 222 14.90 -0.49 -0.27
CA LYS A 222 14.73 0.94 -0.51
C LYS A 222 13.32 1.21 -1.02
N ALA A 223 12.58 2.01 -0.28
CA ALA A 223 11.27 2.49 -0.70
C ALA A 223 11.03 3.89 -0.16
N THR A 224 10.21 4.65 -0.87
CA THR A 224 9.81 6.00 -0.50
C THR A 224 8.31 6.10 -0.62
N GLY A 225 7.66 6.79 0.30
CA GLY A 225 6.22 7.00 0.28
C GLY A 225 5.42 5.72 0.53
N VAL A 226 5.92 4.80 1.37
CA VAL A 226 5.19 3.56 1.70
C VAL A 226 4.02 3.88 2.60
N VAL A 227 2.81 3.77 2.07
CA VAL A 227 1.58 4.02 2.83
C VAL A 227 1.36 2.90 3.84
N VAL A 228 1.05 3.28 5.08
CA VAL A 228 0.74 2.34 6.16
C VAL A 228 -0.77 2.23 6.32
N ASP A 229 -1.32 1.07 5.99
CA ASP A 229 -2.74 0.78 6.14
C ASP A 229 -3.19 0.81 7.59
N ASN A 230 -4.48 1.10 7.80
CA ASN A 230 -5.12 1.24 9.12
C ASN A 230 -4.53 2.36 10.01
N THR A 231 -3.78 3.27 9.39
CA THR A 231 -3.35 4.54 9.97
C THR A 231 -3.91 5.66 9.11
N CYS A 232 -3.89 6.89 9.63
CA CYS A 232 -4.01 8.15 8.89
C CYS A 232 -5.08 8.13 7.79
N LEU A 233 -6.22 8.77 8.03
CA LEU A 233 -7.21 9.02 6.98
C LEU A 233 -6.58 9.92 5.89
N LEU A 234 -5.95 9.32 4.89
CA LEU A 234 -5.48 9.98 3.67
C LEU A 234 -6.65 10.16 2.70
#